data_AF-A0A968BAQ3-F1
#
_entry.id   AF-A0A968BAQ3-F1
#
_cell.length_a   1.000
_cell.length_b   1.000
_cell.length_c   1.000
_cell.angle_alpha   90.00
_cell.angle_beta   90.00
_cell.angle_gamma   90.00
#
_symmetry.space_group_name_H-M   'P 1'
#
loop_
_entity.id
_entity.type
_entity.pdbx_description
1 polymer ?
#
loop_
_entity_poly.entity_id
_entity_poly.type
_entity_poly.pdbx_seq_one_letter_code
_entity_poly.pdbx_strand_id
1 'polypeptide(L)'
;MNDPGADLEQSICAALRGAPVVGPVSNAHEHARRLHECAAYHGVGPLLSRCFRDAPPAGLPTAQALKGEAAIELIRKREIVQVLDALAQSGVEPLLLKGTALAHWLYPSPVLRPRADTDILIRDGDRKITDGVLSDLGYE
;
A
#
# COMPACT_ATOMS: atom_id res chain seq x y z
N MET A 1 0.14 -18.55 -26.85
CA MET A 1 0.42 -19.30 -25.62
C MET A 1 0.14 -18.33 -24.48
N ASN A 2 -0.98 -18.48 -23.77
CA ASN A 2 -1.37 -17.51 -22.74
C ASN A 2 -0.35 -17.57 -21.60
N ASP A 3 0.23 -16.43 -21.24
CA ASP A 3 1.06 -16.30 -20.06
C ASP A 3 0.16 -16.57 -18.83
N PRO A 4 0.43 -17.62 -18.04
CA PRO A 4 -0.36 -17.92 -16.85
C PRO A 4 -0.28 -16.83 -15.76
N GLY A 5 0.61 -15.83 -15.88
CA GLY A 5 0.62 -14.62 -15.05
C GLY A 5 -0.39 -13.56 -15.50
N ALA A 6 -0.56 -13.37 -16.81
CA ALA A 6 -1.50 -12.40 -17.38
C ALA A 6 -2.97 -12.68 -17.00
N ASP A 7 -3.32 -13.95 -16.82
CA ASP A 7 -4.66 -14.39 -16.38
C ASP A 7 -4.96 -13.96 -14.92
N LEU A 8 -3.94 -13.96 -14.04
CA LEU A 8 -4.06 -13.52 -12.65
C LEU A 8 -4.19 -12.00 -12.56
N GLU A 9 -3.35 -11.26 -13.27
CA GLU A 9 -3.41 -9.79 -13.33
C GLU A 9 -4.76 -9.32 -13.87
N GLN A 10 -5.28 -9.98 -14.91
CA GLN A 10 -6.59 -9.67 -15.48
C GLN A 10 -7.72 -9.95 -14.48
N SER A 11 -7.62 -11.05 -13.72
CA SER A 11 -8.57 -11.38 -12.65
C SER A 11 -8.54 -10.35 -11.51
N ILE A 12 -7.36 -9.89 -11.09
CA ILE A 12 -7.21 -8.81 -10.11
C ILE A 12 -7.86 -7.53 -10.63
N CYS A 13 -7.54 -7.13 -11.87
CA CYS A 13 -8.12 -5.95 -12.49
C CYS A 13 -9.65 -6.04 -12.63
N ALA A 14 -10.20 -7.23 -12.88
CA ALA A 14 -11.64 -7.46 -12.89
C ALA A 14 -12.24 -7.26 -11.48
N ALA A 15 -11.65 -7.88 -10.45
CA ALA A 15 -12.11 -7.74 -9.06
C ALA A 15 -12.11 -6.27 -8.60
N LEU A 16 -11.03 -5.53 -8.90
CA LEU A 16 -10.87 -4.13 -8.49
C LEU A 16 -11.85 -3.18 -9.22
N ARG A 17 -12.36 -3.58 -10.39
CA ARG A 17 -13.43 -2.86 -11.09
C ARG A 17 -14.84 -3.25 -10.62
N GLY A 18 -14.95 -4.19 -9.68
CA GLY A 18 -16.24 -4.75 -9.25
C GLY A 18 -16.85 -5.72 -10.27
N ALA A 19 -16.07 -6.18 -11.26
CA ALA A 19 -16.52 -7.21 -12.19
C ALA A 19 -16.38 -8.60 -11.54
N PRO A 20 -17.27 -9.55 -11.89
CA PRO A 20 -17.18 -10.91 -11.38
C PRO A 20 -15.85 -11.56 -11.79
N VAL A 21 -15.15 -12.15 -10.82
CA VAL A 21 -13.94 -12.93 -11.06
C VAL A 21 -14.34 -14.38 -11.28
N VAL A 22 -14.08 -14.88 -12.49
CA VAL A 22 -14.33 -16.27 -12.84
C VAL A 22 -13.03 -17.05 -12.67
N GLY A 23 -12.87 -17.69 -11.51
CA GLY A 23 -11.75 -18.58 -11.24
C GLY A 23 -12.05 -20.03 -11.67
N PRO A 24 -11.02 -20.86 -11.88
CA PRO A 24 -11.21 -22.29 -12.13
C PRO A 24 -11.84 -22.96 -10.90
N VAL A 25 -12.91 -23.73 -11.12
CA VAL A 25 -13.60 -24.50 -10.07
C VAL A 25 -12.71 -25.63 -9.55
N SER A 26 -11.88 -26.21 -10.41
CA SER A 26 -10.80 -27.12 -10.04
C SER A 26 -9.59 -26.34 -9.49
N ASN A 27 -8.97 -26.83 -8.41
CA ASN A 27 -7.81 -26.21 -7.76
C ASN A 27 -8.04 -24.78 -7.22
N ALA A 28 -9.26 -24.48 -6.75
CA ALA A 28 -9.64 -23.16 -6.23
C ALA A 28 -8.68 -22.62 -5.16
N HIS A 29 -8.19 -23.47 -4.24
CA HIS A 29 -7.24 -23.08 -3.20
C HIS A 29 -5.89 -22.62 -3.77
N GLU A 30 -5.33 -23.37 -4.71
CA GLU A 30 -4.05 -23.04 -5.35
C GLU A 30 -4.18 -21.77 -6.21
N HIS A 31 -5.31 -21.61 -6.90
CA HIS A 31 -5.60 -20.40 -7.66
C HIS A 31 -5.74 -19.18 -6.74
N ALA A 32 -6.47 -19.28 -5.62
CA ALA A 32 -6.60 -18.20 -4.65
C ALA A 32 -5.24 -17.80 -4.04
N ARG A 33 -4.38 -18.77 -3.73
CA ARG A 33 -3.01 -18.53 -3.25
C ARG A 33 -2.18 -17.75 -4.28
N ARG A 34 -2.18 -18.18 -5.54
CA ARG A 34 -1.45 -17.51 -6.62
C ARG A 34 -1.99 -16.10 -6.92
N LEU A 35 -3.31 -15.93 -6.89
CA LEU A 35 -3.95 -14.62 -7.03
C LEU A 35 -3.54 -13.68 -5.90
N HIS A 36 -3.46 -14.19 -4.67
CA HIS A 36 -2.97 -13.42 -3.54
C HIS A 36 -1.50 -13.01 -3.71
N GLU A 37 -0.62 -13.95 -4.07
CA GLU A 37 0.81 -13.69 -4.26
C GLU A 37 1.04 -12.65 -5.36
N CYS A 38 0.30 -12.74 -6.47
CA CYS A 38 0.31 -11.75 -7.53
C CYS A 38 -0.18 -10.37 -7.01
N ALA A 39 -1.29 -10.33 -6.28
CA ALA A 39 -1.79 -9.07 -5.71
C ALA A 39 -0.82 -8.46 -4.69
N ALA A 40 -0.13 -9.28 -3.90
CA ALA A 40 0.90 -8.84 -2.97
C ALA A 40 2.11 -8.27 -3.71
N TYR A 41 2.56 -8.94 -4.77
CA TYR A 41 3.65 -8.46 -5.63
C TYR A 41 3.35 -7.08 -6.23
N HIS A 42 2.12 -6.84 -6.69
CA HIS A 42 1.71 -5.53 -7.21
C HIS A 42 1.28 -4.52 -6.12
N GLY A 43 1.34 -4.88 -4.83
CA GLY A 43 0.96 -3.99 -3.73
C GLY A 43 -0.55 -3.68 -3.65
N VAL A 44 -1.39 -4.50 -4.28
CA VAL A 44 -2.86 -4.37 -4.31
C VAL A 44 -3.57 -5.43 -3.47
N GLY A 45 -2.83 -6.21 -2.68
CA GLY A 45 -3.38 -7.24 -1.78
C GLY A 45 -4.52 -6.73 -0.88
N PRO A 46 -4.33 -5.65 -0.10
CA PRO A 46 -5.40 -5.11 0.75
C PRO A 46 -6.63 -4.60 -0.01
N LEU A 47 -6.43 -4.05 -1.22
CA LEU A 47 -7.54 -3.66 -2.10
C LEU A 47 -8.33 -4.89 -2.55
N LEU A 48 -7.63 -5.95 -2.98
CA LEU A 48 -8.26 -7.20 -3.39
C LEU A 48 -9.03 -7.83 -2.23
N SER A 49 -8.43 -7.91 -1.03
CA SER A 49 -9.11 -8.40 0.17
C SER A 49 -10.35 -7.58 0.53
N ARG A 50 -10.35 -6.26 0.26
CA ARG A 50 -11.53 -5.41 0.47
C ARG A 50 -12.66 -5.77 -0.49
N CYS A 51 -12.39 -6.12 -1.75
CA CYS A 51 -13.41 -6.52 -2.72
C CYS A 51 -14.15 -7.81 -2.31
N PHE A 52 -13.47 -8.70 -1.57
CA PHE A 52 -14.03 -9.98 -1.12
C PHE A 52 -14.40 -10.00 0.36
N ARG A 53 -14.57 -8.84 1.01
CA ARG A 53 -14.87 -8.74 2.45
C ARG A 53 -16.08 -9.56 2.87
N ASP A 54 -17.15 -9.51 2.07
CA ASP A 54 -18.44 -10.12 2.43
C ASP A 54 -18.54 -11.59 2.02
N ALA A 55 -17.71 -12.01 1.07
CA ALA A 55 -17.65 -13.39 0.57
C ALA A 55 -16.20 -13.76 0.20
N PRO A 56 -15.32 -14.00 1.19
CA PRO A 56 -13.92 -14.30 0.93
C PRO A 56 -13.80 -15.70 0.26
N PRO A 57 -13.15 -15.80 -0.91
CA PRO A 57 -12.76 -17.08 -1.49
C PRO A 57 -11.90 -17.87 -0.50
N ALA A 58 -12.08 -19.19 -0.48
CA ALA A 58 -11.29 -20.06 0.36
C ALA A 58 -9.79 -19.94 0.00
N GLY A 59 -8.97 -19.47 0.94
CA GLY A 59 -7.52 -19.31 0.74
C GLY A 59 -7.05 -17.88 0.38
N LEU A 60 -7.95 -16.89 0.29
CA LEU A 60 -7.52 -15.48 0.27
C LEU A 60 -6.93 -15.04 1.62
N PRO A 61 -6.14 -13.96 1.66
CA PRO A 61 -5.51 -13.46 2.88
C PRO A 61 -6.55 -13.26 3.94
N THR A 62 -6.35 -13.98 5.03
CA THR A 62 -7.14 -13.84 6.23
C THR A 62 -7.03 -12.41 6.74
N ALA A 63 -7.93 -12.05 7.65
CA ALA A 63 -7.82 -10.82 8.45
C ALA A 63 -6.40 -10.59 9.02
N GLN A 64 -5.55 -11.62 9.12
CA GLN A 64 -4.17 -11.52 9.57
C GLN A 64 -3.24 -10.69 8.66
N ALA A 65 -3.30 -10.84 7.34
CA ALA A 65 -2.45 -10.04 6.44
C ALA A 65 -2.85 -8.55 6.49
N LEU A 66 -4.15 -8.28 6.54
CA LEU A 66 -4.68 -6.93 6.74
C LEU A 66 -4.28 -6.33 8.09
N LYS A 67 -4.22 -7.15 9.15
CA LYS A 67 -3.70 -6.73 10.46
C LYS A 67 -2.22 -6.38 10.39
N GLY A 68 -1.41 -7.14 9.66
CA GLY A 68 0.00 -6.86 9.43
C GLY A 68 0.21 -5.50 8.76
N GLU A 69 -0.47 -5.27 7.64
CA GLU A 69 -0.44 -3.97 6.94
C GLU A 69 -0.95 -2.82 7.82
N ALA A 70 -1.99 -3.04 8.61
CA ALA A 70 -2.49 -2.03 9.54
C ALA A 70 -1.46 -1.68 10.63
N ALA A 71 -0.75 -2.66 11.17
CA ALA A 71 0.31 -2.43 12.14
C ALA A 71 1.47 -1.63 11.54
N ILE A 72 1.91 -2.01 10.34
CA ILE A 72 2.96 -1.29 9.61
C ILE A 72 2.52 0.15 9.31
N GLU A 73 1.27 0.34 8.88
CA GLU A 73 0.74 1.67 8.60
C GLU A 73 0.69 2.57 9.83
N LEU A 74 0.37 2.03 11.00
CA LEU A 74 0.40 2.78 12.25
C LEU A 74 1.80 3.29 12.58
N ILE A 75 2.83 2.47 12.34
CA ILE A 75 4.23 2.86 12.52
C ILE A 75 4.60 3.95 11.53
N ARG A 76 4.35 3.73 10.23
CA ARG A 76 4.66 4.73 9.18
C ARG A 76 3.94 6.04 9.39
N LYS A 77 2.68 6.00 9.82
CA LYS A 77 1.90 7.21 10.15
C LYS A 77 2.54 7.96 11.30
N ARG A 78 3.00 7.27 12.34
CA ARG A 78 3.70 7.90 13.46
C ARG A 78 5.00 8.55 13.00
N GLU A 79 5.81 7.83 12.23
CA GLU A 79 7.09 8.33 11.70
C GLU A 79 6.89 9.57 10.82
N ILE A 80 5.95 9.53 9.87
CA ILE A 80 5.73 10.69 8.99
C ILE A 80 5.20 11.90 9.75
N VAL A 81 4.34 11.71 10.77
CA VAL A 81 3.92 12.82 11.64
C VAL A 81 5.11 13.43 12.36
N GLN A 82 6.01 12.60 12.93
CA GLN A 82 7.21 13.09 13.60
C GLN A 82 8.14 13.88 12.66
N VAL A 83 8.35 13.39 11.44
CA VAL A 83 9.15 14.08 10.42
C VAL A 83 8.51 15.41 10.01
N LEU A 84 7.20 15.41 9.73
CA LEU A 84 6.48 16.63 9.32
C LEU A 84 6.48 17.69 10.43
N ASP A 85 6.28 17.28 11.70
CA ASP A 85 6.31 18.18 12.85
C ASP A 85 7.70 18.80 13.04
N ALA A 86 8.77 18.02 12.89
CA ALA A 86 10.13 18.51 13.02
C ALA A 86 10.52 19.47 11.88
N LEU A 87 10.16 19.14 10.64
CA LEU A 87 10.38 20.02 9.48
C LEU A 87 9.62 21.35 9.65
N ALA A 88 8.36 21.29 10.10
CA ALA A 88 7.56 22.47 10.35
C ALA A 88 8.17 23.35 11.46
N GLN A 89 8.69 22.76 12.53
CA GLN A 89 9.41 23.49 13.60
C GLN A 89 10.68 24.17 13.10
N SER A 90 11.34 23.62 12.08
CA SER A 90 12.48 24.22 11.40
C SER A 90 12.11 25.18 10.26
N GLY A 91 10.82 25.49 10.08
CA GLY A 91 10.32 26.42 9.06
C GLY A 91 10.24 25.83 7.65
N VAL A 92 10.36 24.51 7.50
CA VAL A 92 10.24 23.81 6.22
C VAL A 92 8.80 23.33 6.05
N GLU A 93 8.21 23.59 4.88
CA GLU A 93 6.85 23.17 4.52
C GLU A 93 6.92 22.10 3.41
N PRO A 94 7.05 20.81 3.77
CA PRO A 94 7.13 19.74 2.78
C PRO A 94 5.76 19.38 2.20
N LEU A 95 5.75 18.91 0.95
CA LEU A 95 4.58 18.31 0.31
C LEU A 95 4.75 16.79 0.25
N LEU A 96 3.78 16.05 0.79
CA LEU A 96 3.72 14.60 0.64
C LEU A 96 3.40 14.25 -0.82
N LEU A 97 4.10 13.28 -1.39
CA LEU A 97 3.91 12.82 -2.76
C LEU A 97 3.59 11.32 -2.85
N LYS A 98 3.29 10.90 -4.08
CA LYS A 98 3.14 9.50 -4.52
C LYS A 98 2.26 8.67 -3.57
N GLY A 99 2.77 7.53 -3.11
CA GLY A 99 2.03 6.54 -2.33
C GLY A 99 1.46 7.13 -1.04
N THR A 100 2.22 7.94 -0.31
CA THR A 100 1.79 8.54 0.95
C THR A 100 0.63 9.51 0.73
N ALA A 101 0.77 10.42 -0.24
CA ALA A 101 -0.31 11.37 -0.57
C ALA A 101 -1.59 10.63 -0.99
N LEU A 102 -1.48 9.64 -1.88
CA LEU A 102 -2.64 8.87 -2.34
C LEU A 102 -3.29 8.07 -1.19
N ALA A 103 -2.50 7.44 -0.32
CA ALA A 103 -2.99 6.65 0.79
C ALA A 103 -3.85 7.46 1.77
N HIS A 104 -3.47 8.72 2.03
CA HIS A 104 -4.18 9.59 2.96
C HIS A 104 -5.29 10.44 2.30
N TRP A 105 -5.15 10.79 1.03
CA TRP A 105 -6.09 11.71 0.35
C TRP A 105 -7.13 10.99 -0.52
N LEU A 106 -6.72 9.97 -1.26
CA LEU A 106 -7.59 9.30 -2.24
C LEU A 106 -8.21 8.02 -1.70
N TYR A 107 -7.48 7.25 -0.92
CA TYR A 107 -7.95 5.95 -0.43
C TYR A 107 -8.83 6.11 0.80
N PRO A 108 -9.91 5.30 0.95
CA PRO A 108 -10.76 5.35 2.15
C PRO A 108 -10.04 5.00 3.46
N SER A 109 -8.88 4.33 3.36
CA SER A 109 -8.00 4.02 4.48
C SER A 109 -6.58 3.84 3.95
N PRO A 110 -5.54 4.40 4.62
CA PRO A 110 -4.15 4.28 4.17
C PRO A 110 -3.65 2.82 4.07
N VAL A 111 -4.19 1.92 4.90
CA VAL A 111 -3.87 0.47 4.90
C VAL A 111 -4.18 -0.19 3.55
N LEU A 112 -5.08 0.40 2.76
CA LEU A 112 -5.44 -0.10 1.45
C LEU A 112 -4.42 0.25 0.37
N ARG A 113 -3.45 1.12 0.69
CA ARG A 113 -2.35 1.48 -0.19
C ARG A 113 -1.02 1.19 0.51
N PRO A 114 -0.62 -0.09 0.63
CA PRO A 114 0.74 -0.45 1.05
C PRO A 114 1.77 0.35 0.25
N ARG A 115 2.78 0.86 0.93
CA ARG A 115 3.88 1.65 0.35
C ARG A 115 5.18 1.23 1.01
N ALA A 116 6.29 1.23 0.29
CA ALA A 116 7.58 0.86 0.87
C ALA A 116 8.25 2.06 1.56
N ASP A 117 8.06 3.24 1.00
CA ASP A 117 8.73 4.49 1.33
C ASP A 117 7.73 5.65 1.50
N THR A 118 8.26 6.82 1.85
CA THR A 118 7.53 8.08 1.84
C THR A 118 8.32 9.12 1.09
N ASP A 119 7.72 9.65 0.03
CA ASP A 119 8.27 10.75 -0.74
C ASP A 119 7.76 12.09 -0.19
N ILE A 120 8.71 12.97 0.12
CA ILE A 120 8.43 14.38 0.45
C ILE A 120 9.12 15.28 -0.56
N LEU A 121 8.44 16.35 -0.96
CA LEU A 121 8.99 17.41 -1.79
C LEU A 121 9.18 18.66 -0.95
N ILE A 122 10.40 19.20 -0.98
CA ILE A 122 10.79 20.41 -0.29
C ILE A 122 11.17 21.50 -1.30
N ARG A 123 11.31 22.74 -0.84
CA ARG A 123 11.93 23.80 -1.65
C ARG A 123 13.44 23.54 -1.72
N ASP A 124 14.06 23.92 -2.81
CA ASP A 124 15.51 23.71 -3.04
C ASP A 124 16.37 24.36 -1.94
N GLY A 125 15.98 25.56 -1.48
CA GLY A 125 16.66 26.28 -0.39
C GLY A 125 16.62 25.59 0.98
N ASP A 126 15.69 24.65 1.18
CA ASP A 126 15.47 23.99 2.48
C ASP A 126 16.27 22.70 2.61
N ARG A 127 17.05 22.32 1.58
CA ARG A 127 17.76 21.03 1.54
C ARG A 127 18.67 20.81 2.76
N LYS A 128 19.50 21.79 3.11
CA LYS A 128 20.42 21.68 4.26
C LYS A 128 19.68 21.54 5.60
N ILE A 129 18.57 22.27 5.76
CA ILE A 129 17.75 22.22 6.97
C ILE A 129 17.08 20.85 7.05
N THR A 130 16.51 20.39 5.94
CA THR A 130 15.84 19.08 5.84
C THR A 130 16.82 17.94 6.14
N ASP A 131 18.01 17.94 5.54
CA ASP A 131 19.04 16.94 5.80
C ASP A 131 19.39 16.90 7.30
N GLY A 132 19.61 18.06 7.93
CA GLY A 132 19.89 18.14 9.37
C GLY A 132 18.76 17.60 10.24
N VAL A 133 17.51 17.99 9.95
CA VAL A 133 16.32 17.49 10.67
C VAL A 133 16.18 15.97 10.54
N LEU A 134 16.36 15.43 9.33
CA LEU A 134 16.28 13.99 9.10
C LEU A 134 17.40 13.24 9.83
N SER A 135 18.64 13.75 9.80
CA SER A 135 19.75 13.18 10.56
C SER A 135 19.52 13.22 12.08
N ASP A 136 18.99 14.32 12.63
CA ASP A 136 18.65 14.43 14.05
C ASP A 136 17.54 13.44 14.47
N LEU A 137 16.66 13.07 13.53
CA LEU A 137 15.65 12.02 13.72
C LEU A 137 16.19 10.60 13.48
N GLY A 138 17.45 10.44 13.08
CA GLY A 138 18.12 9.15 12.89
C GLY A 138 18.05 8.56 11.48
N TYR A 139 17.72 9.37 10.47
CA TYR A 139 17.82 8.97 9.06
C TYR A 139 19.23 9.24 8.51
N GLU A 140 19.74 8.33 7.68
CA GLU A 140 21.08 8.39 7.04
C GLU A 140 21.02 8.77 5.56
#